data_AF-A0A0F8XNV3-F1
#
_entry.id   AF-A0A0F8XNV3-F1
#
_cell.length_a   1.000
_cell.length_b   1.000
_cell.length_c   1.000
_cell.angle_alpha   90.00
_cell.angle_beta   90.00
_cell.angle_gamma   90.00
#
_symmetry.space_group_name_H-M   'P 1'
#
loop_
_entity.id
_entity.type
_entity.pdbx_description
1 polymer ?
#
loop_
_entity_poly.entity_id
_entity_poly.type
_entity_poly.pdbx_seq_one_letter_code
_entity_poly.pdbx_strand_id
1 'polypeptide(L)'
;QAGDAVARKKDGDLLALFSSLNGGVDLGSAGRDLELGNLLVLIGESKANNYPKPVHIVHHPYATMHVAASTFGYAGSGTMGTGAGAALASDLANDMLKNFFEFRIGDISVYQDGNITLDGSDDGVGAIFSEAAMCYTESVGFNQETERDASLRATELVVTCDYGVFELDDSYGAKATFNCKATTD
;
A
#
# COMPACT_ATOMS: atom_id res chain seq x y z
N GLN A 1 13.24 11.03 -14.46
CA GLN A 1 13.09 9.72 -15.12
C GLN A 1 13.99 8.64 -14.52
N ALA A 2 15.33 8.73 -14.60
CA ALA A 2 16.19 7.68 -14.01
C ALA A 2 16.07 7.58 -12.47
N GLY A 3 16.03 8.73 -11.77
CA GLY A 3 15.77 8.76 -10.33
C GLY A 3 14.40 8.16 -9.95
N ASP A 4 13.33 8.56 -10.66
CA ASP A 4 11.98 8.05 -10.42
C ASP A 4 11.89 6.54 -10.66
N ALA A 5 12.59 6.02 -11.68
CA ALA A 5 12.63 4.59 -11.98
C ALA A 5 13.33 3.80 -10.87
N VAL A 6 14.45 4.31 -10.32
CA VAL A 6 15.13 3.66 -9.19
C VAL A 6 14.27 3.71 -7.93
N ALA A 7 13.59 4.83 -7.67
CA ALA A 7 12.68 4.95 -6.54
C ALA A 7 11.55 3.92 -6.62
N ARG A 8 10.88 3.81 -7.77
CA ARG A 8 9.83 2.79 -7.99
C ARG A 8 10.36 1.36 -7.87
N LYS A 9 11.60 1.10 -8.30
CA LYS A 9 12.18 -0.24 -8.14
C LYS A 9 12.39 -0.59 -6.67
N LYS A 10 13.02 0.32 -5.89
CA LYS A 10 13.25 0.12 -4.45
C LYS A 10 11.96 -0.13 -3.69
N ASP A 11 10.96 0.68 -4.01
CA ASP A 11 9.63 0.57 -3.43
C ASP A 11 8.92 -0.73 -3.83
N GLY A 12 9.02 -1.14 -5.09
CA GLY A 12 8.44 -2.39 -5.59
C GLY A 12 9.06 -3.63 -4.94
N ASP A 13 10.37 -3.61 -4.67
CA ASP A 13 11.07 -4.68 -3.97
C ASP A 13 10.62 -4.78 -2.50
N LEU A 14 10.28 -3.66 -1.84
CA LEU A 14 9.68 -3.67 -0.50
C LEU A 14 8.24 -4.20 -0.52
N LEU A 15 7.42 -3.73 -1.46
CA LEU A 15 6.03 -4.19 -1.61
C LEU A 15 5.95 -5.69 -1.89
N ALA A 16 6.93 -6.28 -2.58
CA ALA A 16 6.96 -7.71 -2.85
C ALA A 16 6.97 -8.57 -1.58
N LEU A 17 7.60 -8.07 -0.50
CA LEU A 17 7.66 -8.75 0.80
C LEU A 17 6.28 -8.84 1.49
N PHE A 18 5.31 -7.99 1.12
CA PHE A 18 3.98 -8.06 1.71
C PHE A 18 3.31 -9.41 1.53
N SER A 19 3.58 -10.09 0.40
CA SER A 19 2.95 -11.38 0.08
C SER A 19 3.39 -12.54 0.99
N SER A 20 4.56 -12.44 1.62
CA SER A 20 5.15 -13.46 2.49
C SER A 20 4.88 -13.24 3.97
N LEU A 21 4.53 -12.02 4.40
CA LEU A 21 4.21 -11.70 5.80
C LEU A 21 3.13 -12.63 6.39
N ASN A 22 3.28 -12.94 7.69
CA ASN A 22 2.50 -13.91 8.46
C ASN A 22 2.47 -15.32 7.83
N GLY A 23 3.58 -15.78 7.26
CA GLY A 23 3.63 -17.05 6.53
C GLY A 23 2.71 -17.07 5.30
N GLY A 24 2.38 -15.90 4.76
CA GLY A 24 1.48 -15.71 3.63
C GLY A 24 0.00 -15.85 3.94
N VAL A 25 -0.41 -15.77 5.21
CA VAL A 25 -1.84 -15.75 5.60
C VAL A 25 -2.49 -14.46 5.12
N ASP A 26 -3.49 -14.59 4.25
CA ASP A 26 -4.26 -13.46 3.73
C ASP A 26 -5.41 -13.09 4.67
N LEU A 27 -5.41 -11.84 5.14
CA LEU A 27 -6.53 -11.27 5.92
C LEU A 27 -7.61 -10.67 5.04
N GLY A 28 -7.36 -10.59 3.73
CA GLY A 28 -8.30 -10.16 2.71
C GLY A 28 -8.89 -11.31 1.90
N SER A 29 -9.47 -10.96 0.76
CA SER A 29 -9.97 -11.91 -0.24
C SER A 29 -10.01 -11.23 -1.60
N ALA A 30 -9.61 -11.95 -2.63
CA ALA A 30 -9.81 -11.56 -4.02
C ALA A 30 -11.28 -11.18 -4.30
N GLY A 31 -11.49 -10.17 -5.14
CA GLY A 31 -12.81 -9.67 -5.53
C GLY A 31 -13.60 -8.96 -4.42
N ARG A 32 -13.00 -8.72 -3.25
CA ARG A 32 -13.63 -8.02 -2.13
C ARG A 32 -13.14 -6.58 -2.05
N ASP A 33 -14.07 -5.63 -1.95
CA ASP A 33 -13.71 -4.23 -1.77
C ASP A 33 -13.16 -3.98 -0.35
N LEU A 34 -12.15 -3.11 -0.24
CA LEU A 34 -11.62 -2.67 1.05
C LEU A 34 -12.59 -1.63 1.65
N GLU A 35 -13.35 -2.05 2.65
CA GLU A 35 -14.31 -1.21 3.37
C GLU A 35 -13.86 -0.93 4.81
N LEU A 36 -14.46 0.07 5.46
CA LEU A 36 -14.15 0.42 6.86
C LEU A 36 -14.23 -0.78 7.81
N GLY A 37 -15.21 -1.68 7.63
CA GLY A 37 -15.34 -2.89 8.44
C GLY A 37 -14.12 -3.82 8.33
N ASN A 38 -13.58 -3.97 7.12
CA ASN A 38 -12.42 -4.84 6.85
C ASN A 38 -11.15 -4.26 7.45
N LEU A 39 -11.01 -2.93 7.37
CA LEU A 39 -9.91 -2.20 7.98
C LEU A 39 -9.91 -2.37 9.51
N LEU A 40 -11.09 -2.36 10.15
CA LEU A 40 -11.19 -2.65 11.59
C LEU A 40 -10.81 -4.09 11.94
N VAL A 41 -11.06 -5.08 11.05
CA VAL A 41 -10.60 -6.46 11.25
C VAL A 41 -9.07 -6.53 11.19
N LEU A 42 -8.43 -5.85 10.23
CA LEU A 42 -6.96 -5.77 10.17
C LEU A 42 -6.37 -5.17 11.46
N ILE A 43 -6.96 -4.06 11.93
CA ILE A 43 -6.57 -3.45 13.20
C ILE A 43 -6.80 -4.42 14.38
N GLY A 44 -7.91 -5.16 14.38
CA GLY A 44 -8.20 -6.18 15.37
C GLY A 44 -7.13 -7.27 15.42
N GLU A 45 -6.68 -7.74 14.26
CA GLU A 45 -5.62 -8.75 14.14
C GLU A 45 -4.29 -8.23 14.70
N SER A 46 -3.89 -7.01 14.33
CA SER A 46 -2.66 -6.40 14.87
C SER A 46 -2.65 -6.30 16.40
N LYS A 47 -3.83 -6.06 16.99
CA LYS A 47 -4.00 -5.99 18.45
C LYS A 47 -4.07 -7.37 19.09
N ALA A 48 -4.69 -8.34 18.43
CA ALA A 48 -4.77 -9.73 18.91
C ALA A 48 -3.37 -10.37 18.95
N ASN A 49 -2.55 -10.12 17.93
CA ASN A 49 -1.20 -10.66 17.80
C ASN A 49 -0.12 -9.75 18.43
N ASN A 50 -0.51 -8.66 19.10
CA ASN A 50 0.37 -7.75 19.84
C ASN A 50 1.55 -7.20 19.01
N TYR A 51 1.26 -6.71 17.80
CA TYR A 51 2.29 -6.12 16.95
C TYR A 51 3.01 -4.98 17.69
N PRO A 52 4.36 -4.91 17.63
CA PRO A 52 5.08 -3.77 18.18
C PRO A 52 4.59 -2.47 17.54
N LYS A 53 4.38 -1.45 18.36
CA LYS A 53 3.99 -0.12 17.85
C LYS A 53 5.24 0.62 17.35
N PRO A 54 5.14 1.45 16.31
CA PRO A 54 3.92 1.81 15.56
C PRO A 54 3.57 0.79 14.46
N VAL A 55 2.27 0.75 14.11
CA VAL A 55 1.70 -0.14 13.10
C VAL A 55 1.08 0.72 12.00
N HIS A 56 1.29 0.30 10.76
CA HIS A 56 0.84 1.00 9.56
C HIS A 56 0.14 0.04 8.59
N ILE A 57 -0.73 0.60 7.75
CA ILE A 57 -1.38 -0.11 6.66
C ILE A 57 -0.94 0.55 5.36
N VAL A 58 -0.53 -0.23 4.37
CA VAL A 58 -0.21 0.26 3.02
C VAL A 58 -1.06 -0.52 2.03
N HIS A 59 -1.77 0.18 1.15
CA HIS A 59 -2.54 -0.46 0.08
C HIS A 59 -2.60 0.40 -1.18
N HIS A 60 -2.99 -0.20 -2.30
CA HIS A 60 -3.26 0.49 -3.56
C HIS A 60 -4.30 1.64 -3.37
N PRO A 61 -4.13 2.79 -4.04
CA PRO A 61 -5.04 3.93 -3.92
C PRO A 61 -6.49 3.56 -4.26
N TYR A 62 -6.74 2.77 -5.31
CA TYR A 62 -8.11 2.36 -5.66
C TYR A 62 -8.80 1.55 -4.56
N ALA A 63 -8.10 0.67 -3.83
CA ALA A 63 -8.68 -0.02 -2.67
C ALA A 63 -9.00 0.96 -1.53
N THR A 64 -8.07 1.87 -1.24
CA THR A 64 -8.24 2.86 -0.16
C THR A 64 -9.38 3.83 -0.45
N MET A 65 -9.65 4.11 -1.73
CA MET A 65 -10.81 4.88 -2.18
C MET A 65 -12.15 4.20 -1.87
N HIS A 66 -12.22 2.88 -1.90
CA HIS A 66 -13.41 2.13 -1.48
C HIS A 66 -13.68 2.31 0.02
N VAL A 67 -12.65 2.52 0.86
CA VAL A 67 -12.84 2.84 2.29
C VAL A 67 -13.51 4.20 2.44
N ALA A 68 -13.05 5.19 1.70
CA ALA A 68 -13.66 6.52 1.70
C ALA A 68 -15.13 6.43 1.24
N ALA A 69 -15.39 5.76 0.11
CA ALA A 69 -16.75 5.54 -0.39
C ALA A 69 -17.65 4.86 0.66
N SER A 70 -17.18 3.78 1.29
CA SER A 70 -17.92 3.07 2.35
C SER A 70 -18.22 3.93 3.56
N THR A 71 -17.29 4.83 3.94
CA THR A 71 -17.48 5.77 5.05
C THR A 71 -18.56 6.81 4.75
N PHE A 72 -18.73 7.18 3.48
CA PHE A 72 -19.81 8.06 3.01
C PHE A 72 -21.12 7.31 2.72
N GLY A 73 -21.20 6.00 3.00
CA GLY A 73 -22.41 5.18 2.81
C GLY A 73 -22.56 4.59 1.40
N TYR A 74 -21.46 4.44 0.65
CA TYR A 74 -21.42 3.74 -0.64
C TYR A 74 -20.67 2.42 -0.47
N ALA A 75 -21.35 1.28 -0.53
CA ALA A 75 -20.73 -0.04 -0.40
C ALA A 75 -21.04 -0.92 -1.64
N GLY A 76 -20.03 -1.60 -2.17
CA GLY A 76 -20.12 -2.54 -3.29
C GLY A 76 -19.66 -2.01 -4.66
N SER A 77 -19.31 -2.94 -5.56
CA SER A 77 -18.65 -2.74 -6.86
C SER A 77 -19.47 -2.02 -7.95
N GLY A 78 -20.39 -1.13 -7.60
CA GLY A 78 -21.32 -0.53 -8.55
C GLY A 78 -21.60 0.92 -8.23
N THR A 79 -20.89 1.81 -8.92
CA THR A 79 -21.23 3.22 -9.14
C THR A 79 -21.31 4.07 -7.86
N MET A 80 -20.60 5.20 -7.84
CA MET A 80 -20.80 6.26 -6.86
C MET A 80 -22.27 6.74 -6.94
N GLY A 81 -23.18 6.13 -6.18
CA GLY A 81 -24.61 6.40 -6.31
C GLY A 81 -25.55 5.39 -5.65
N THR A 82 -25.12 4.15 -5.42
CA THR A 82 -25.97 3.11 -4.83
C THR A 82 -25.78 3.08 -3.31
N GLY A 83 -26.49 3.96 -2.60
CA GLY A 83 -26.38 4.10 -1.15
C GLY A 83 -26.74 2.83 -0.38
N ALA A 84 -25.80 2.32 0.40
CA ALA A 84 -26.03 1.34 1.46
C ALA A 84 -25.79 2.05 2.80
N GLY A 85 -26.87 2.21 3.57
CA GLY A 85 -26.94 3.13 4.70
C GLY A 85 -25.86 2.94 5.76
N ALA A 86 -24.94 3.90 5.81
CA ALA A 86 -24.60 4.71 6.98
C ALA A 86 -23.49 5.68 6.57
N ALA A 87 -23.85 6.80 5.94
CA ALA A 87 -22.92 7.91 5.84
C ALA A 87 -22.55 8.32 7.28
N LEU A 88 -21.31 8.10 7.68
CA LEU A 88 -20.81 8.59 8.95
C LEU A 88 -20.70 10.11 8.82
N ALA A 89 -21.77 10.84 9.13
CA ALA A 89 -21.71 12.28 9.36
C ALA A 89 -20.89 12.53 10.63
N SER A 90 -19.57 12.43 10.51
CA SER A 90 -18.64 12.46 11.64
C SER A 90 -17.39 13.24 11.26
N ASP A 91 -16.66 13.71 12.27
CA ASP A 91 -15.39 14.42 12.06
C ASP A 91 -14.36 13.57 11.29
N LEU A 92 -14.47 12.24 11.35
CA LEU A 92 -13.67 11.31 10.54
C LEU A 92 -13.93 11.50 9.04
N ALA A 93 -15.20 11.63 8.63
CA ALA A 93 -15.55 11.88 7.23
C ALA A 93 -15.01 13.24 6.74
N ASN A 94 -15.01 14.25 7.62
CA ASN A 94 -14.43 15.56 7.32
C ASN A 94 -12.89 15.53 7.25
N ASP A 95 -12.23 14.71 8.06
CA ASP A 95 -10.78 14.56 8.05
C ASP A 95 -10.32 13.76 6.81
N MET A 96 -11.04 12.71 6.45
CA MET A 96 -10.80 11.95 5.20
C MET A 96 -10.97 12.81 3.94
N LEU A 97 -11.88 13.79 3.94
CA LEU A 97 -12.02 14.77 2.86
C LEU A 97 -10.85 15.76 2.79
N LYS A 98 -10.24 16.10 3.94
CA LYS A 98 -9.12 17.05 4.03
C LYS A 98 -7.78 16.38 3.70
N ASN A 99 -7.58 15.17 4.21
CA ASN A 99 -6.35 14.39 4.09
C ASN A 99 -6.63 13.12 3.27
N PHE A 100 -7.05 13.31 2.02
CA PHE A 100 -7.43 12.22 1.12
C PHE A 100 -6.29 11.21 0.85
N PHE A 101 -5.05 11.66 1.03
CA PHE A 101 -3.85 10.85 0.77
C PHE A 101 -3.38 10.03 1.98
N GLU A 102 -3.82 10.36 3.20
CA GLU A 102 -3.43 9.66 4.42
C GLU A 102 -4.51 9.90 5.50
N PHE A 103 -5.14 8.82 5.97
CA PHE A 103 -6.07 8.90 7.08
C PHE A 103 -5.68 7.91 8.18
N ARG A 104 -6.09 8.23 9.40
CA ARG A 104 -5.76 7.44 10.59
C ARG A 104 -7.01 6.86 11.22
N ILE A 105 -7.02 5.55 11.45
CA ILE A 105 -8.14 4.86 12.11
C ILE A 105 -7.58 4.04 13.26
N GLY A 106 -8.14 4.20 14.46
CA GLY A 106 -7.75 3.39 15.63
C GLY A 106 -6.27 3.50 16.00
N ASP A 107 -5.69 4.69 15.86
CA ASP A 107 -4.27 5.02 16.03
C ASP A 107 -3.31 4.46 14.97
N ILE A 108 -3.80 3.83 13.90
CA ILE A 108 -2.99 3.29 12.80
C ILE A 108 -3.15 4.17 11.56
N SER A 109 -2.04 4.61 10.97
CA SER A 109 -2.06 5.38 9.72
C SER A 109 -2.15 4.46 8.50
N VAL A 110 -2.94 4.90 7.52
CA VAL A 110 -3.20 4.20 6.26
C VAL A 110 -2.57 5.00 5.14
N TYR A 111 -1.63 4.38 4.44
CA TYR A 111 -0.90 4.95 3.32
C TYR A 111 -1.34 4.30 2.01
N GLN A 112 -1.17 5.07 0.94
CA GLN A 112 -1.51 4.65 -0.41
C GLN A 112 -0.26 4.56 -1.25
N ASP A 113 -0.14 3.48 -2.03
CA ASP A 113 0.95 3.31 -2.97
C ASP A 113 0.47 2.81 -4.33
N GLY A 114 0.78 3.57 -5.37
CA GLY A 114 0.43 3.25 -6.77
C GLY A 114 1.41 2.30 -7.45
N ASN A 115 2.47 1.87 -6.77
CA ASN A 115 3.43 0.89 -7.27
C ASN A 115 3.00 -0.56 -7.01
N ILE A 116 1.95 -0.77 -6.21
CA ILE A 116 1.33 -2.08 -5.99
C ILE A 116 0.73 -2.57 -7.32
N THR A 117 1.25 -3.68 -7.83
CA THR A 117 0.78 -4.27 -9.09
C THR A 117 -0.54 -4.98 -8.89
N LEU A 118 -1.47 -4.78 -9.83
CA LEU A 118 -2.74 -5.49 -9.87
C LEU A 118 -2.59 -6.82 -10.59
N ASP A 119 -3.31 -7.83 -10.13
CA ASP A 119 -3.41 -9.10 -10.82
C ASP A 119 -4.38 -9.04 -12.02
N GLY A 120 -4.58 -10.17 -12.70
CA GLY A 120 -5.47 -10.26 -13.86
C GLY A 120 -6.97 -10.04 -13.56
N SER A 121 -7.35 -9.93 -12.28
CA SER A 121 -8.72 -9.73 -11.80
C SER A 121 -8.90 -8.37 -11.12
N ASP A 122 -7.95 -7.44 -11.31
CA ASP A 122 -7.89 -6.12 -10.65
C ASP A 122 -7.68 -6.18 -9.13
N ASP A 123 -7.16 -7.28 -8.58
CA ASP A 123 -6.85 -7.40 -7.16
C ASP A 123 -5.42 -6.94 -6.85
N GLY A 124 -5.24 -6.23 -5.73
CA GLY A 124 -3.94 -5.76 -5.25
C GLY A 124 -3.63 -6.27 -3.85
N VAL A 125 -2.35 -6.54 -3.58
CA VAL A 125 -1.88 -7.01 -2.28
C VAL A 125 -1.31 -5.85 -1.48
N GLY A 126 -1.99 -5.45 -0.41
CA GLY A 126 -1.45 -4.58 0.62
C GLY A 126 -1.03 -5.36 1.86
N ALA A 127 -0.61 -4.65 2.90
CA ALA A 127 -0.28 -5.26 4.19
C ALA A 127 -0.57 -4.33 5.37
N ILE A 128 -0.82 -4.94 6.53
CA ILE A 128 -0.72 -4.31 7.83
C ILE A 128 0.55 -4.80 8.52
N PHE A 129 1.42 -3.91 8.97
CA PHE A 129 2.70 -4.30 9.56
C PHE A 129 3.19 -3.31 10.60
N SER A 130 4.04 -3.79 11.51
CA SER A 130 4.85 -2.99 12.42
C SER A 130 6.10 -2.47 11.72
N GLU A 131 6.62 -1.30 12.11
CA GLU A 131 7.95 -0.85 11.69
C GLU A 131 9.08 -1.86 11.99
N ALA A 132 8.88 -2.76 12.96
CA ALA A 132 9.84 -3.80 13.31
C ALA A 132 9.74 -5.07 12.43
N ALA A 133 8.76 -5.17 11.53
CA ALA A 133 8.51 -6.39 10.73
C ALA A 133 9.53 -6.55 9.59
N MET A 134 9.97 -5.45 8.99
CA MET A 134 10.79 -5.44 7.78
C MET A 134 11.96 -4.48 7.92
N CYS A 135 13.04 -4.74 7.18
CA CYS A 135 14.18 -3.83 7.12
C CYS A 135 14.60 -3.53 5.68
N TYR A 136 15.08 -2.30 5.50
CA TYR A 136 15.76 -1.84 4.31
C TYR A 136 17.20 -1.49 4.70
N THR A 137 18.16 -2.03 3.95
CA THR A 137 19.58 -1.77 4.14
C THR A 137 20.17 -1.29 2.82
N GLU A 138 20.95 -0.21 2.87
CA GLU A 138 21.61 0.36 1.70
C GLU A 138 23.12 0.36 1.88
N SER A 139 23.80 -0.30 0.96
CA SER A 139 25.26 -0.38 0.87
C SER A 139 25.81 0.78 0.04
N VAL A 140 25.19 1.03 -1.12
CA VAL A 140 25.57 2.13 -2.02
C VAL A 140 24.32 2.93 -2.38
N GLY A 141 24.38 4.22 -2.04
CA GLY A 141 23.40 5.24 -2.38
C GLY A 141 23.12 5.36 -3.87
N PHE A 142 22.12 6.17 -4.22
CA PHE A 142 21.92 6.58 -5.61
C PHE A 142 23.17 7.29 -6.15
N ASN A 143 23.85 6.65 -7.09
CA ASN A 143 25.01 7.22 -7.79
C ASN A 143 24.69 7.36 -9.27
N GLN A 144 25.13 8.47 -9.83
CA GLN A 144 24.92 8.81 -11.23
C GLN A 144 26.24 9.18 -11.88
N GLU A 145 26.55 8.51 -12.99
CA GLU A 145 27.73 8.75 -13.80
C GLU A 145 27.32 9.04 -15.24
N THR A 146 28.11 9.85 -15.93
CA THR A 146 27.86 10.19 -17.33
C THR A 146 29.07 9.86 -18.18
N GLU A 147 28.86 9.06 -19.22
CA GLU A 147 29.90 8.70 -20.18
C GLU A 147 29.58 9.30 -21.54
N ARG A 148 30.58 9.94 -22.17
CA ARG A 148 30.40 10.47 -23.51
C ARG A 148 30.76 9.39 -24.55
N ASP A 149 29.75 8.88 -25.23
CA ASP A 149 29.96 8.03 -26.41
C ASP A 149 30.08 8.89 -27.67
N ALA A 150 31.29 8.93 -28.22
CA ALA A 150 31.60 9.67 -29.43
C ALA A 150 30.94 9.07 -30.69
N SER A 151 30.72 7.75 -30.71
CA SER A 151 30.16 7.03 -31.85
C SER A 151 28.65 7.28 -32.00
N LEU A 152 27.93 7.23 -30.88
CA LEU A 152 26.50 7.55 -30.82
C LEU A 152 26.22 9.07 -30.89
N ARG A 153 27.28 9.89 -30.73
CA ARG A 153 27.19 11.34 -30.52
C ARG A 153 26.27 11.72 -29.36
N ALA A 154 26.17 10.86 -28.35
CA ALA A 154 25.28 11.00 -27.21
C ALA A 154 26.05 10.84 -25.90
N THR A 155 25.44 11.26 -24.80
CA THR A 155 25.94 11.03 -23.44
C THR A 155 25.10 9.92 -22.82
N GLU A 156 25.73 8.84 -22.42
CA GLU A 156 25.11 7.78 -21.64
C GLU A 156 25.09 8.19 -20.17
N LEU A 157 24.01 7.81 -19.49
CA LEU A 157 23.76 8.12 -18.09
C LEU A 157 23.58 6.79 -17.37
N VAL A 158 24.55 6.45 -16.54
CA VAL A 158 24.58 5.20 -15.77
C VAL A 158 24.16 5.52 -14.35
N VAL A 159 23.20 4.77 -13.83
CA VAL A 159 22.73 4.88 -12.44
C VAL A 159 22.98 3.57 -11.72
N THR A 160 23.59 3.65 -10.55
CA THR A 160 23.89 2.50 -9.70
C THR A 160 23.35 2.72 -8.29
N CYS A 161 22.88 1.64 -7.67
CA CYS A 161 22.48 1.58 -6.27
C CYS A 161 22.59 0.14 -5.79
N ASP A 162 22.98 -0.06 -4.53
CA ASP A 162 23.10 -1.37 -3.90
C ASP A 162 22.33 -1.37 -2.59
N TYR A 163 21.25 -2.13 -2.53
CA TYR A 163 20.34 -2.22 -1.40
C TYR A 163 19.80 -3.64 -1.25
N GLY A 164 19.37 -3.96 -0.03
CA GLY A 164 18.69 -5.21 0.30
C GLY A 164 17.44 -4.92 1.13
N VAL A 165 16.44 -5.78 0.95
CA VAL A 165 15.17 -5.75 1.66
C VAL A 165 14.93 -7.13 2.27
N PHE A 166 14.53 -7.17 3.54
CA PHE A 166 14.33 -8.42 4.26
C PHE A 166 13.19 -8.31 5.27
N GLU A 167 12.58 -9.44 5.58
CA GLU A 167 11.70 -9.60 6.73
C GLU A 167 12.55 -9.88 7.97
N LEU A 168 12.38 -9.06 9.02
CA LEU A 168 13.03 -9.27 10.32
C LEU A 168 12.22 -10.25 11.17
N ASP A 169 10.90 -10.04 11.21
CA ASP A 169 9.96 -10.89 11.94
C ASP A 169 8.65 -10.97 11.14
N ASP A 170 8.42 -12.16 10.60
CA ASP A 170 7.26 -12.50 9.79
C ASP A 170 5.94 -12.37 10.56
N SER A 171 5.96 -12.52 11.89
CA SER A 171 4.76 -12.47 12.73
C SER A 171 4.25 -11.06 13.02
N TYR A 172 5.01 -10.02 12.65
CA TYR A 172 4.69 -8.61 12.92
C TYR A 172 4.03 -7.89 11.75
N GLY A 173 3.58 -8.63 10.74
CA GLY A 173 2.76 -8.10 9.68
C GLY A 173 1.87 -9.19 9.12
N ALA A 174 0.91 -8.81 8.29
CA ALA A 174 0.08 -9.74 7.55
C ALA A 174 -0.38 -9.08 6.25
N LYS A 175 -0.50 -9.89 5.20
CA LYS A 175 -0.99 -9.41 3.91
C LYS A 175 -2.51 -9.26 3.93
N ALA A 176 -3.00 -8.37 3.08
CA ALA A 176 -4.42 -8.23 2.83
C ALA A 176 -4.67 -7.95 1.35
N THR A 177 -5.30 -8.91 0.67
CA THR A 177 -5.70 -8.77 -0.73
C THR A 177 -7.08 -8.14 -0.83
N PHE A 178 -7.20 -7.09 -1.63
CA PHE A 178 -8.49 -6.47 -1.93
C PHE A 178 -8.60 -6.05 -3.39
N ASN A 179 -9.84 -5.93 -3.83
CA ASN A 179 -10.19 -5.40 -5.13
C ASN A 179 -9.69 -3.95 -5.26
N CYS A 180 -8.96 -3.69 -6.33
CA CYS A 180 -8.38 -2.42 -6.69
C CYS A 180 -8.92 -1.90 -8.03
N LYS A 181 -10.07 -2.40 -8.47
CA LYS A 181 -10.72 -1.89 -9.68
C LYS A 181 -10.99 -0.38 -9.58
N ALA A 182 -10.64 0.34 -10.64
CA ALA A 182 -11.01 1.73 -10.80
C ALA A 182 -12.53 1.86 -10.88
N THR A 183 -13.11 2.72 -10.03
CA THR A 183 -14.54 3.04 -10.10
C THR A 183 -14.81 3.82 -11.37
N THR A 184 -15.51 3.22 -12.33
CA THR A 184 -16.06 3.91 -13.50
C THR A 184 -17.39 4.55 -13.13
N ASP A 185 -17.60 5.79 -13.58
CA ASP A 185 -18.87 6.53 -13.46
C ASP A 185 -20.08 5.75 -13.99
#